data_AF-A0A498MY97-F1
#
_entry.id   AF-A0A498MY97-F1
#
_cell.length_a   1.000
_cell.length_b   1.000
_cell.length_c   1.000
_cell.angle_alpha   90.00
_cell.angle_beta   90.00
_cell.angle_gamma   90.00
#
_symmetry.space_group_name_H-M   'P 1'
#
loop_
_entity.id
_entity.type
_entity.pdbx_description
1 polymer ?
#
loop_
_entity_poly.entity_id
_entity_poly.type
_entity_poly.pdbx_seq_one_letter_code
_entity_poly.pdbx_strand_id
1 'polypeptide(L)'
;MIDVGSHYAFATDFDGVLYHISNPNGDKTKVMVSISLKFFKELQEHGADELLKRVYGNFLVAPEDGYNISLLYDLDVLPPNKEEVVHQAGILKRNCFASVFEKYFKFQEEGRDGEKRAVVHYRDDESMYIEAKKDRVTVVFSTVFKDDDDVIIGKVFMQEFKEGRRASHTAPQVLFSHREPPLELKDTDAAVGDNIGYITFGARPSPVKDMMCNHETSIRGLHHTPLASDVDL
;
A
#
# COMPACT_ATOMS: atom_id res chain seq x y z
N MET A 1 -11.88 -20.60 13.12
CA MET A 1 -13.33 -20.78 13.38
C MET A 1 -13.75 -19.52 14.12
N ILE A 2 -14.38 -18.58 13.41
CA ILE A 2 -14.78 -17.30 13.99
C ILE A 2 -16.12 -17.53 14.70
N ASP A 3 -16.15 -17.27 16.00
CA ASP A 3 -17.35 -17.33 16.83
C ASP A 3 -18.33 -16.23 16.37
N VAL A 4 -19.58 -16.62 16.10
CA VAL A 4 -20.65 -15.75 15.53
C VAL A 4 -21.64 -15.33 16.62
N GLY A 5 -21.25 -15.43 17.89
CA GLY A 5 -21.99 -14.87 19.03
C GLY A 5 -21.55 -13.44 19.30
N SER A 6 -22.44 -12.46 19.06
CA SER A 6 -22.25 -11.00 18.99
C SER A 6 -21.77 -10.49 17.62
N HIS A 7 -22.67 -9.79 16.90
CA HIS A 7 -22.65 -9.57 15.45
C HIS A 7 -21.69 -8.45 15.00
N TYR A 8 -20.43 -8.55 15.40
CA TYR A 8 -19.36 -7.71 14.91
C TYR A 8 -18.05 -8.48 14.93
N ALA A 9 -17.19 -8.24 13.94
CA ALA A 9 -15.85 -8.79 13.88
C ALA A 9 -14.84 -7.64 13.80
N PHE A 10 -13.82 -7.71 14.65
CA PHE A 10 -12.65 -6.85 14.54
C PHE A 10 -11.52 -7.64 13.90
N ALA A 11 -10.85 -7.03 12.93
CA ALA A 11 -9.67 -7.59 12.31
C ALA A 11 -8.57 -6.53 12.24
N THR A 12 -7.33 -6.98 12.17
CA THR A 12 -6.14 -6.12 12.06
C THR A 12 -5.34 -6.53 10.84
N ASP A 13 -4.70 -5.56 10.20
CA ASP A 13 -3.81 -5.77 9.07
C ASP A 13 -2.45 -5.11 9.39
N PHE A 14 -1.45 -5.29 8.53
CA PHE A 14 -0.15 -4.64 8.65
C PHE A 14 -0.31 -3.11 8.78
N ASP A 15 0.73 -2.44 9.25
CA ASP A 15 0.81 -0.98 9.35
C ASP A 15 -0.20 -0.38 10.36
N GLY A 16 -0.62 -1.19 11.34
CA GLY A 16 -1.52 -0.74 12.40
C GLY A 16 -2.94 -0.45 11.93
N VAL A 17 -3.35 -1.03 10.79
CA VAL A 17 -4.69 -0.88 10.23
C VAL A 17 -5.69 -1.72 11.03
N LEU A 18 -6.85 -1.13 11.33
CA LEU A 18 -7.95 -1.78 12.02
C LEU A 18 -9.17 -1.86 11.10
N TYR A 19 -9.79 -3.02 11.08
CA TYR A 19 -11.06 -3.27 10.41
C TYR A 19 -12.16 -3.58 11.42
N HIS A 20 -13.36 -3.14 11.11
CA HIS A 20 -14.58 -3.51 11.81
C HIS A 20 -15.64 -3.91 10.81
N ILE A 21 -16.18 -5.12 11.00
CA ILE A 21 -17.26 -5.67 10.19
C ILE A 21 -18.46 -5.80 11.09
N SER A 22 -19.56 -5.14 10.76
CA SER A 22 -20.73 -5.04 11.65
C SER A 22 -22.04 -5.05 10.89
N ASN A 23 -23.13 -5.29 11.62
CA ASN A 23 -24.49 -5.03 11.14
C ASN A 23 -24.94 -3.67 11.69
N PRO A 24 -24.96 -2.59 10.88
CA PRO A 24 -25.30 -1.26 11.39
C PRO A 24 -26.72 -1.24 11.93
N ASN A 25 -26.90 -0.66 13.13
CA ASN A 25 -28.17 -0.65 13.85
C ASN A 25 -28.77 -2.04 14.15
N GLY A 26 -27.96 -3.11 14.08
CA GLY A 26 -28.41 -4.49 14.24
C GLY A 26 -29.16 -5.06 13.03
N ASP A 27 -29.17 -4.35 11.90
CA ASP A 27 -29.83 -4.79 10.66
C ASP A 27 -29.04 -5.92 9.98
N LYS A 28 -29.54 -7.16 10.13
CA LYS A 28 -28.86 -8.37 9.64
C LYS A 28 -28.81 -8.48 8.11
N THR A 29 -29.59 -7.69 7.38
CA THR A 29 -29.51 -7.66 5.92
C THR A 29 -28.44 -6.70 5.43
N LYS A 30 -27.76 -5.97 6.32
CA LYS A 30 -26.70 -5.02 5.97
C LYS A 30 -25.39 -5.40 6.61
N VAL A 31 -24.33 -5.41 5.83
CA VAL A 31 -22.97 -5.63 6.31
C VAL A 31 -22.15 -4.39 6.05
N MET A 32 -21.67 -3.76 7.12
CA MET A 32 -20.74 -2.63 7.06
C MET A 32 -19.31 -3.14 7.24
N VAL A 33 -18.40 -2.67 6.40
CA VAL A 33 -16.95 -2.91 6.51
C VAL A 33 -16.27 -1.55 6.65
N SER A 34 -15.77 -1.27 7.84
CA SER A 34 -15.09 -0.02 8.20
C SER A 34 -13.59 -0.24 8.37
N ILE A 35 -12.77 0.71 7.92
CA ILE A 35 -11.31 0.67 8.02
C ILE A 35 -10.79 1.96 8.69
N SER A 36 -9.83 1.79 9.61
CA SER A 36 -9.14 2.86 10.30
C SER A 36 -7.64 2.78 10.01
N LEU A 37 -7.07 3.88 9.52
CA LEU A 37 -5.67 4.10 9.25
C LEU A 37 -5.25 5.44 9.87
N LYS A 38 -4.22 5.41 10.75
CA LYS A 38 -3.73 6.61 11.44
C LYS A 38 -3.32 7.74 10.49
N PHE A 39 -2.81 7.38 9.31
CA PHE A 39 -2.28 8.26 8.28
C PHE A 39 -3.27 8.57 7.15
N PHE A 40 -4.57 8.25 7.31
CA PHE A 40 -5.54 8.44 6.22
C PHE A 40 -5.65 9.89 5.75
N LYS A 41 -5.51 10.87 6.65
CA LYS A 41 -5.54 12.29 6.29
C LYS A 41 -4.44 12.67 5.28
N GLU A 42 -3.26 12.09 5.43
CA GLU A 42 -2.15 12.31 4.49
C GLU A 42 -2.52 11.74 3.12
N LEU A 43 -3.14 10.57 3.06
CA LEU A 43 -3.66 10.01 1.79
C LEU A 43 -4.76 10.88 1.17
N GLN A 44 -5.63 11.50 1.97
CA GLN A 44 -6.66 12.41 1.48
C GLN A 44 -6.07 13.63 0.78
N GLU A 45 -4.94 14.18 1.25
CA GLU A 45 -4.21 15.26 0.57
C GLU A 45 -3.72 14.86 -0.84
N HIS A 46 -3.69 13.56 -1.12
CA HIS A 46 -3.28 12.96 -2.39
C HIS A 46 -4.42 12.30 -3.16
N GLY A 47 -5.69 12.60 -2.83
CA GLY A 47 -6.85 12.24 -3.65
C GLY A 47 -7.48 10.88 -3.32
N ALA A 48 -7.33 10.43 -2.06
CA ALA A 48 -7.94 9.17 -1.60
C ALA A 48 -9.47 9.17 -1.78
N ASP A 49 -10.15 10.26 -1.42
CA ASP A 49 -11.61 10.31 -1.45
C ASP A 49 -12.16 10.17 -2.89
N GLU A 50 -11.54 10.85 -3.87
CA GLU A 50 -11.94 10.75 -5.27
C GLU A 50 -11.73 9.35 -5.84
N LEU A 51 -10.60 8.71 -5.51
CA LEU A 51 -10.30 7.35 -5.95
C LEU A 51 -11.29 6.36 -5.32
N LEU A 52 -11.49 6.43 -4.02
CA LEU A 52 -12.38 5.51 -3.31
C LEU A 52 -13.82 5.66 -3.77
N LYS A 53 -14.29 6.89 -4.04
CA LYS A 53 -15.60 7.14 -4.64
C LYS A 53 -15.71 6.53 -6.04
N ARG A 54 -14.66 6.61 -6.86
CA ARG A 54 -14.62 6.01 -8.19
C ARG A 54 -14.65 4.48 -8.14
N VAL A 55 -13.95 3.86 -7.18
CA VAL A 55 -13.82 2.40 -7.05
C VAL A 55 -15.06 1.77 -6.42
N TYR A 56 -15.52 2.33 -5.29
CA TYR A 56 -16.58 1.73 -4.48
C TYR A 56 -17.98 2.27 -4.80
N GLY A 57 -18.07 3.45 -5.42
CA GLY A 57 -19.32 4.03 -5.89
C GLY A 57 -20.41 4.01 -4.82
N ASN A 58 -21.49 3.27 -5.09
CA ASN A 58 -22.66 3.18 -4.22
C ASN A 58 -22.42 2.39 -2.92
N PHE A 59 -21.34 1.61 -2.83
CA PHE A 59 -20.99 0.91 -1.59
C PHE A 59 -20.35 1.85 -0.57
N LEU A 60 -19.74 2.95 -1.01
CA LEU A 60 -19.10 3.91 -0.11
C LEU A 60 -20.17 4.77 0.59
N VAL A 61 -20.19 4.73 1.92
CA VAL A 61 -21.12 5.50 2.75
C VAL A 61 -20.37 6.44 3.69
N ALA A 62 -21.11 7.20 4.50
CA ALA A 62 -20.51 7.97 5.58
C ALA A 62 -19.70 7.05 6.51
N PRO A 63 -18.46 7.41 6.89
CA PRO A 63 -17.65 6.59 7.78
C PRO A 63 -18.33 6.34 9.13
N GLU A 64 -18.17 5.12 9.64
CA GLU A 64 -18.49 4.78 11.02
C GLU A 64 -17.62 5.59 11.99
N ASP A 65 -18.19 5.97 13.13
CA ASP A 65 -17.47 6.72 14.16
C ASP A 65 -16.18 5.99 14.58
N GLY A 66 -15.05 6.69 14.50
CA GLY A 66 -13.72 6.14 14.81
C GLY A 66 -13.01 5.46 13.62
N TYR A 67 -13.65 5.40 12.46
CA TYR A 67 -13.09 4.86 11.22
C TYR A 67 -12.96 5.95 10.15
N ASN A 68 -12.12 5.70 9.16
CA ASN A 68 -11.86 6.66 8.08
C ASN A 68 -12.77 6.45 6.89
N ILE A 69 -13.06 5.19 6.56
CA ILE A 69 -13.85 4.77 5.41
C ILE A 69 -14.77 3.63 5.84
N SER A 70 -16.01 3.64 5.34
CA SER A 70 -16.97 2.55 5.53
C SER A 70 -17.66 2.19 4.23
N LEU A 71 -17.71 0.88 3.96
CA LEU A 71 -18.44 0.28 2.86
C LEU A 71 -19.70 -0.42 3.39
N LEU A 72 -20.84 -0.23 2.75
CA LEU A 72 -22.10 -0.85 3.13
C LEU A 72 -22.60 -1.77 2.02
N TYR A 73 -22.84 -3.02 2.37
CA TYR A 73 -23.38 -4.05 1.49
C TYR A 73 -24.78 -4.45 1.96
N ASP A 74 -25.76 -4.25 1.09
CA ASP A 74 -27.13 -4.72 1.30
C ASP A 74 -27.28 -6.13 0.72
N LEU A 75 -27.55 -7.11 1.58
CA LEU A 75 -27.68 -8.53 1.22
C LEU A 75 -28.95 -8.82 0.42
N ASP A 76 -29.97 -7.94 0.49
CA ASP A 76 -31.19 -8.04 -0.30
C ASP A 76 -30.99 -7.48 -1.74
N VAL A 77 -29.95 -6.66 -1.94
CA VAL A 77 -29.68 -5.95 -3.21
C VAL A 77 -28.22 -6.12 -3.64
N LEU A 78 -27.77 -7.38 -3.78
CA LEU A 78 -26.43 -7.68 -4.28
C LEU A 78 -26.35 -7.64 -5.81
N PRO A 79 -25.25 -7.12 -6.39
CA PRO A 79 -25.05 -7.16 -7.83
C PRO A 79 -24.82 -8.59 -8.34
N PRO A 80 -24.97 -8.84 -9.66
CA PRO A 80 -24.76 -10.17 -10.24
C PRO A 80 -23.35 -10.72 -10.00
N ASN A 81 -22.32 -9.88 -10.10
CA ASN A 81 -20.93 -10.29 -9.91
C ASN A 81 -20.48 -10.08 -8.46
N LYS A 82 -20.79 -11.05 -7.60
CA LYS A 82 -20.46 -11.00 -6.17
C LYS A 82 -18.96 -11.16 -5.90
N GLU A 83 -18.27 -11.96 -6.72
CA GLU A 83 -16.83 -12.22 -6.55
C GLU A 83 -16.01 -10.94 -6.69
N GLU A 84 -16.31 -10.12 -7.71
CA GLU A 84 -15.63 -8.83 -7.89
C GLU A 84 -15.87 -7.89 -6.70
N VAL A 85 -17.11 -7.83 -6.18
CA VAL A 85 -17.42 -6.99 -5.02
C VAL A 85 -16.67 -7.43 -3.78
N VAL A 86 -16.65 -8.73 -3.50
CA VAL A 86 -15.91 -9.31 -2.37
C VAL A 86 -14.41 -9.03 -2.52
N HIS A 87 -13.88 -9.18 -3.73
CA HIS A 87 -12.48 -8.90 -3.99
C HIS A 87 -12.15 -7.41 -3.79
N GLN A 88 -12.96 -6.49 -4.33
CA GLN A 88 -12.78 -5.05 -4.14
C GLN A 88 -12.83 -4.66 -2.65
N ALA A 89 -13.72 -5.29 -1.87
CA ALA A 89 -13.76 -5.11 -0.41
C ALA A 89 -12.45 -5.59 0.25
N GLY A 90 -11.92 -6.73 -0.20
CA GLY A 90 -10.68 -7.32 0.31
C GLY A 90 -9.43 -6.50 0.05
N ILE A 91 -9.42 -5.62 -0.96
CA ILE A 91 -8.29 -4.74 -1.29
C ILE A 91 -8.47 -3.29 -0.81
N LEU A 92 -9.32 -3.05 0.19
CA LEU A 92 -9.66 -1.71 0.70
C LEU A 92 -8.45 -0.90 1.16
N LYS A 93 -7.57 -1.47 2.00
CA LYS A 93 -6.32 -0.82 2.40
C LYS A 93 -5.48 -0.43 1.18
N ARG A 94 -5.31 -1.35 0.23
CA ARG A 94 -4.55 -1.09 -1.00
C ARG A 94 -5.15 0.06 -1.80
N ASN A 95 -6.47 0.13 -1.92
CA ASN A 95 -7.14 1.20 -2.64
C ASN A 95 -6.99 2.56 -1.96
N CYS A 96 -6.92 2.61 -0.62
CA CYS A 96 -6.58 3.84 0.10
C CYS A 96 -5.19 4.36 -0.32
N PHE A 97 -4.18 3.49 -0.34
CA PHE A 97 -2.81 3.83 -0.75
C PHE A 97 -2.68 4.17 -2.24
N ALA A 98 -3.48 3.55 -3.11
CA ALA A 98 -3.34 3.71 -4.56
C ALA A 98 -3.42 5.18 -5.02
N SER A 99 -4.15 6.02 -4.28
CA SER A 99 -4.37 7.44 -4.60
C SER A 99 -3.09 8.23 -4.74
N VAL A 100 -2.17 8.10 -3.78
CA VAL A 100 -0.89 8.79 -3.82
C VAL A 100 -0.06 8.32 -5.00
N PHE A 101 -0.01 7.02 -5.30
CA PHE A 101 0.73 6.52 -6.45
C PHE A 101 0.15 7.01 -7.78
N GLU A 102 -1.18 6.94 -7.97
CA GLU A 102 -1.83 7.45 -9.17
C GLU A 102 -1.52 8.94 -9.42
N LYS A 103 -1.52 9.76 -8.37
CA LYS A 103 -1.20 11.19 -8.45
C LYS A 103 0.22 11.43 -8.97
N TYR A 104 1.23 10.76 -8.41
CA TYR A 104 2.62 10.98 -8.82
C TYR A 104 2.96 10.32 -10.16
N PHE A 105 2.34 9.19 -10.51
CA PHE A 105 2.46 8.65 -11.87
C PHE A 105 1.88 9.62 -12.89
N LYS A 106 0.74 10.25 -12.59
CA LYS A 106 0.15 11.26 -13.47
C LYS A 106 1.06 12.49 -13.61
N PHE A 107 1.65 12.99 -12.52
CA PHE A 107 2.64 14.08 -12.59
C PHE A 107 3.79 13.73 -13.53
N GLN A 108 4.33 12.51 -13.42
CA GLN A 108 5.42 12.07 -14.29
C GLN A 108 4.97 11.92 -15.76
N GLU A 109 3.80 11.33 -16.02
CA GLU A 109 3.23 11.19 -17.38
C GLU A 109 3.00 12.55 -18.05
N GLU A 110 2.57 13.56 -17.29
CA GLU A 110 2.38 14.94 -17.75
C GLU A 110 3.69 15.74 -17.84
N GLY A 111 4.82 15.17 -17.43
CA GLY A 111 6.12 15.84 -17.40
C GLY A 111 6.21 16.97 -16.37
N ARG A 112 5.38 16.93 -15.32
CA ARG A 112 5.37 17.88 -14.21
C ARG A 112 6.48 17.53 -13.23
N ASP A 113 7.57 18.30 -13.31
CA ASP A 113 8.73 18.19 -12.44
C ASP A 113 8.69 19.27 -11.34
N GLY A 114 9.30 19.00 -10.19
CA GLY A 114 9.36 19.93 -9.05
C GLY A 114 8.08 20.05 -8.23
N GLU A 115 7.11 19.16 -8.42
CA GLU A 115 5.94 19.07 -7.54
C GLU A 115 6.36 18.66 -6.13
N LYS A 116 5.65 19.18 -5.11
CA LYS A 116 5.92 18.82 -3.71
C LYS A 116 5.79 17.30 -3.55
N ARG A 117 6.80 16.64 -2.97
CA ARG A 117 6.75 15.21 -2.65
C ARG A 117 5.65 14.88 -1.64
N ALA A 118 5.14 13.65 -1.71
CA ALA A 118 4.28 13.11 -0.68
C ALA A 118 5.13 12.58 0.46
N VAL A 119 4.61 12.70 1.67
CA VAL A 119 5.15 12.05 2.87
C VAL A 119 3.97 11.34 3.53
N VAL A 120 4.08 10.03 3.70
CA VAL A 120 3.06 9.19 4.33
C VAL A 120 3.69 8.44 5.50
N HIS A 121 3.27 8.76 6.73
CA HIS A 121 3.72 8.11 7.97
C HIS A 121 2.93 6.82 8.19
N TYR A 122 3.21 5.80 7.36
CA TYR A 122 2.42 4.57 7.35
C TYR A 122 2.55 3.75 8.65
N ARG A 123 3.57 4.01 9.47
CA ARG A 123 3.69 3.54 10.86
C ARG A 123 4.18 4.68 11.75
N ASP A 124 4.10 4.51 13.06
CA ASP A 124 4.43 5.56 14.03
C ASP A 124 5.89 6.06 13.92
N ASP A 125 6.81 5.21 13.46
CA ASP A 125 8.24 5.49 13.30
C ASP A 125 8.79 5.17 11.89
N GLU A 126 7.91 4.92 10.92
CA GLU A 126 8.29 4.64 9.52
C GLU A 126 7.57 5.60 8.58
N SER A 127 8.19 5.88 7.43
CA SER A 127 7.65 6.87 6.49
C SER A 127 7.92 6.48 5.04
N MET A 128 6.99 6.82 4.17
CA MET A 128 7.07 6.63 2.73
C MET A 128 7.08 7.98 2.04
N TYR A 129 8.06 8.19 1.17
CA TYR A 129 8.23 9.42 0.39
C TYR A 129 8.01 9.11 -1.09
N ILE A 130 7.21 9.92 -1.77
CA ILE A 130 6.93 9.74 -3.20
C ILE A 130 7.20 11.05 -3.94
N GLU A 131 8.04 10.98 -4.96
CA GLU A 131 8.44 12.14 -5.76
C GLU A 131 8.40 11.79 -7.25
N ALA A 132 7.82 12.66 -8.07
CA ALA A 132 7.82 12.54 -9.51
C ALA A 132 8.99 13.36 -10.08
N LYS A 133 9.81 12.72 -10.91
CA LYS A 133 10.86 13.36 -11.71
C LYS A 133 10.53 13.16 -13.19
N LYS A 134 11.19 13.91 -14.07
CA LYS A 134 10.93 13.85 -15.51
C LYS A 134 10.89 12.44 -16.12
N ASP A 135 11.80 11.54 -15.72
CA ASP A 135 11.97 10.21 -16.33
C ASP A 135 11.45 9.04 -15.47
N ARG A 136 11.04 9.31 -14.23
CA ARG A 136 10.69 8.28 -13.24
C ARG A 136 9.87 8.84 -12.08
N VAL A 137 9.18 7.96 -11.37
CA VAL A 137 8.72 8.21 -10.01
C VAL A 137 9.68 7.51 -9.05
N THR A 138 10.07 8.20 -8.00
CA THR A 138 10.90 7.65 -6.93
C THR A 138 10.03 7.43 -5.71
N VAL A 139 10.07 6.22 -5.15
CA VAL A 139 9.42 5.87 -3.89
C VAL A 139 10.49 5.48 -2.90
N VAL A 140 10.58 6.16 -1.76
CA VAL A 140 11.53 5.84 -0.69
C VAL A 140 10.77 5.37 0.53
N PHE A 141 11.08 4.19 1.03
CA PHE A 141 10.62 3.69 2.32
C PHE A 141 11.72 3.89 3.36
N SER A 142 11.41 4.61 4.43
CA SER A 142 12.21 4.70 5.65
C SER A 142 11.64 3.73 6.67
N THR A 143 12.33 2.61 6.89
CA THR A 143 11.90 1.54 7.80
C THR A 143 12.83 1.44 9.01
N VAL A 144 12.29 0.98 10.14
CA VAL A 144 13.01 0.83 11.41
C VAL A 144 13.10 -0.65 11.77
N PHE A 145 14.32 -1.16 11.86
CA PHE A 145 14.61 -2.52 12.33
C PHE A 145 14.65 -2.54 13.85
N LYS A 146 13.73 -3.26 14.49
CA LYS A 146 13.64 -3.29 15.96
C LYS A 146 14.79 -4.06 16.61
N ASP A 147 15.36 -5.03 15.90
CA ASP A 147 16.51 -5.81 16.32
C ASP A 147 17.75 -5.42 15.50
N ASP A 148 18.91 -5.38 16.15
CA ASP A 148 20.20 -5.12 15.50
C ASP A 148 20.56 -6.26 14.52
N ASP A 149 20.14 -7.49 14.81
CA ASP A 149 20.35 -8.63 13.91
C ASP A 149 19.50 -8.52 12.63
N ASP A 150 18.28 -7.97 12.74
CA ASP A 150 17.40 -7.73 11.59
C ASP A 150 17.98 -6.70 10.63
N VAL A 151 18.80 -5.76 11.11
CA VAL A 151 19.55 -4.83 10.26
C VAL A 151 20.52 -5.59 9.35
N ILE A 152 21.20 -6.61 9.87
CA ILE A 152 22.15 -7.42 9.12
C ILE A 152 21.43 -8.28 8.09
N ILE A 153 20.35 -8.94 8.49
CA ILE A 153 19.51 -9.75 7.59
C ILE A 153 18.94 -8.86 6.47
N GLY A 154 18.36 -7.71 6.83
CA GLY A 154 17.81 -6.74 5.90
C GLY A 154 18.84 -6.26 4.88
N LYS A 155 20.08 -6.00 5.30
CA LYS A 155 21.20 -5.66 4.38
C LYS A 155 21.47 -6.74 3.35
N VAL A 156 21.46 -8.01 3.76
CA VAL A 156 21.68 -9.15 2.83
C VAL A 156 20.55 -9.23 1.82
N PHE A 157 19.29 -9.17 2.24
CA PHE A 157 18.15 -9.13 1.32
C PHE A 157 18.22 -7.95 0.35
N MET A 158 18.52 -6.75 0.86
CA MET A 158 18.60 -5.55 0.03
C MET A 158 19.77 -5.57 -0.96
N GLN A 159 20.84 -6.30 -0.65
CA GLN A 159 21.94 -6.54 -1.59
C GLN A 159 21.46 -7.37 -2.78
N GLU A 160 20.67 -8.44 -2.56
CA GLU A 160 20.09 -9.24 -3.64
C GLU A 160 19.09 -8.42 -4.48
N PHE A 161 18.27 -7.58 -3.84
CA PHE A 161 17.33 -6.70 -4.56
C PHE A 161 18.04 -5.69 -5.48
N LYS A 162 19.21 -5.16 -5.07
CA LYS A 162 20.04 -4.31 -5.95
C LYS A 162 20.48 -5.06 -7.21
N GLU A 163 20.71 -6.37 -7.11
CA GLU A 163 21.09 -7.22 -8.22
C GLU A 163 19.92 -7.75 -9.04
N GLY A 164 18.66 -7.50 -8.64
CA GLY A 164 17.46 -8.03 -9.29
C GLY A 164 17.34 -7.74 -10.79
N ARG A 165 17.98 -6.66 -11.27
CA ARG A 165 18.06 -6.35 -12.71
C ARG A 165 18.92 -7.30 -13.54
N ARG A 166 19.76 -8.13 -12.89
CA ARG A 166 20.46 -9.25 -13.53
C ARG A 166 19.49 -10.35 -13.94
N ALA A 167 18.46 -10.59 -13.11
CA ALA A 167 17.42 -11.58 -13.39
C ALA A 167 16.32 -11.03 -14.32
N SER A 168 15.97 -9.74 -14.20
CA SER A 168 14.99 -9.10 -15.08
C SER A 168 15.37 -7.67 -15.43
N HIS A 169 15.73 -7.43 -16.70
CA HIS A 169 16.13 -6.10 -17.17
C HIS A 169 15.00 -5.05 -17.10
N THR A 170 13.74 -5.47 -17.03
CA THR A 170 12.57 -4.57 -16.91
C THR A 170 12.24 -4.21 -15.46
N ALA A 171 12.92 -4.81 -14.48
CA ALA A 171 12.66 -4.57 -13.06
C ALA A 171 13.01 -3.12 -12.65
N PRO A 172 12.26 -2.54 -11.69
CA PRO A 172 12.57 -1.24 -11.10
C PRO A 172 14.00 -1.17 -10.56
N GLN A 173 14.57 0.04 -10.48
CA GLN A 173 15.86 0.21 -9.81
C GLN A 173 15.62 0.15 -8.31
N VAL A 174 16.40 -0.64 -7.58
CA VAL A 174 16.37 -0.63 -6.12
C VAL A 174 17.70 -0.10 -5.60
N LEU A 175 17.65 0.87 -4.69
CA LEU A 175 18.79 1.34 -3.92
C LEU A 175 18.49 1.14 -2.44
N PHE A 176 19.55 0.96 -1.65
CA PHE A 176 19.46 0.84 -0.21
C PHE A 176 20.54 1.70 0.41
N SER A 177 20.13 2.60 1.31
CA SER A 177 20.98 3.40 2.19
C SER A 177 20.71 3.00 3.63
N HIS A 178 21.77 2.94 4.43
CA HIS A 178 21.70 2.57 5.83
C HIS A 178 22.07 3.78 6.69
N ARG A 179 21.33 3.99 7.78
CA ARG A 179 21.46 5.09 8.76
C ARG A 179 21.08 6.46 8.25
N GLU A 180 21.55 6.84 7.08
CA GLU A 180 21.34 8.17 6.52
C GLU A 180 20.32 8.15 5.37
N PRO A 181 19.45 9.17 5.27
CA PRO A 181 18.55 9.33 4.15
C PRO A 181 19.32 9.55 2.84
N PRO A 182 18.77 9.14 1.69
CA PRO A 182 19.33 9.44 0.39
C PRO A 182 19.35 10.97 0.14
N LEU A 183 20.17 11.43 -0.81
CA LEU A 183 20.38 12.85 -1.07
C LEU A 183 19.07 13.60 -1.34
N GLU A 184 18.11 12.95 -1.98
CA GLU A 184 16.79 13.49 -2.28
C GLU A 184 15.98 13.88 -1.04
N LEU A 185 16.27 13.28 0.12
CA LEU A 185 15.53 13.51 1.37
C LEU A 185 16.34 14.32 2.40
N LYS A 186 17.50 14.87 2.04
CA LYS A 186 18.34 15.63 2.99
C LYS A 186 17.71 16.94 3.48
N ASP A 187 16.72 17.45 2.76
CA ASP A 187 15.99 18.68 3.07
C ASP A 187 14.67 18.41 3.84
N THR A 188 14.42 17.17 4.26
CA THR A 188 13.25 16.80 5.07
C THR A 188 13.65 16.49 6.51
N ASP A 189 12.65 16.20 7.33
CA ASP A 189 12.77 15.64 8.67
C ASP A 189 13.03 14.13 8.67
N ALA A 190 13.64 13.59 7.60
CA ALA A 190 13.93 12.17 7.46
C ALA A 190 14.87 11.71 8.59
N ALA A 191 14.45 10.67 9.31
CA ALA A 191 15.12 10.20 10.52
C ALA A 191 16.51 9.60 10.23
N VAL A 192 17.47 9.87 11.11
CA VAL A 192 18.81 9.26 11.05
C VAL A 192 18.98 8.33 12.25
N GLY A 193 19.51 7.13 12.04
CA GLY A 193 19.71 6.20 13.15
C GLY A 193 20.28 4.85 12.75
N ASP A 194 20.92 4.17 13.70
CA ASP A 194 21.64 2.92 13.47
C ASP A 194 20.72 1.76 13.05
N ASN A 195 19.45 1.85 13.42
CA ASN A 195 18.41 0.87 13.11
C ASN A 195 17.52 1.31 11.95
N ILE A 196 17.89 2.36 11.21
CA ILE A 196 17.08 2.89 10.10
C ILE A 196 17.65 2.42 8.75
N GLY A 197 16.77 1.96 7.89
CA GLY A 197 17.05 1.63 6.49
C GLY A 197 16.17 2.42 5.55
N TYR A 198 16.80 2.93 4.48
CA TYR A 198 16.11 3.60 3.39
C TYR A 198 16.15 2.72 2.15
N ILE A 199 14.98 2.32 1.66
CA ILE A 199 14.81 1.51 0.45
C ILE A 199 14.18 2.39 -0.63
N THR A 200 14.92 2.63 -1.70
CA THR A 200 14.49 3.50 -2.80
C THR A 200 14.16 2.70 -4.04
N PHE A 201 12.93 2.82 -4.53
CA PHE A 201 12.47 2.28 -5.80
C PHE A 201 12.41 3.39 -6.85
N GLY A 202 13.20 3.23 -7.91
CA GLY A 202 13.12 4.03 -9.13
C GLY A 202 12.19 3.36 -10.12
N ALA A 203 10.97 3.88 -10.24
CA ALA A 203 9.89 3.38 -11.07
C ALA A 203 9.76 4.15 -12.37
N ARG A 204 9.80 3.45 -13.51
CA ARG A 204 9.19 3.98 -14.75
C ARG A 204 7.69 3.70 -14.72
N PRO A 205 6.84 4.53 -15.33
CA PRO A 205 5.39 4.42 -15.23
C PRO A 205 4.88 3.03 -15.66
N SER A 206 5.36 2.44 -16.75
CA SER A 206 4.80 1.14 -17.21
C SER A 206 5.01 -0.04 -16.24
N PRO A 207 6.22 -0.36 -15.74
CA PRO A 207 6.40 -1.54 -14.88
C PRO A 207 5.80 -1.42 -13.46
N VAL A 208 5.70 -0.21 -12.90
CA VAL A 208 5.28 0.00 -11.50
C VAL A 208 3.83 0.46 -11.38
N LYS A 209 3.26 1.09 -12.40
CA LYS A 209 1.80 1.24 -12.50
C LYS A 209 1.14 -0.13 -12.54
N ASP A 210 1.71 -1.11 -13.23
CA ASP A 210 1.14 -2.48 -13.17
C ASP A 210 1.37 -3.13 -11.79
N MET A 211 2.53 -2.93 -11.17
CA MET A 211 2.83 -3.51 -9.84
C MET A 211 2.03 -2.88 -8.70
N MET A 212 1.79 -1.57 -8.74
CA MET A 212 1.16 -0.81 -7.64
C MET A 212 -0.27 -0.38 -7.96
N CYS A 213 -0.61 -0.20 -9.24
CA CYS A 213 -1.94 0.18 -9.72
C CYS A 213 -2.82 -1.02 -10.19
N ASN A 214 -2.27 -2.19 -10.57
CA ASN A 214 -3.08 -3.35 -11.00
C ASN A 214 -3.28 -4.42 -9.91
N HIS A 215 -4.39 -5.15 -10.07
CA HIS A 215 -4.96 -6.16 -9.17
C HIS A 215 -4.05 -7.36 -8.86
N GLU A 216 -3.18 -7.74 -9.80
CA GLU A 216 -2.47 -9.03 -9.75
C GLU A 216 -1.13 -8.99 -9.00
N THR A 217 -0.69 -7.82 -8.54
CA THR A 217 0.70 -7.63 -8.08
C THR A 217 0.85 -6.80 -6.81
N SER A 218 -0.12 -6.84 -5.88
CA SER A 218 0.20 -6.60 -4.46
C SER A 218 1.32 -7.59 -4.10
N ILE A 219 2.55 -7.08 -3.94
CA ILE A 219 3.82 -7.80 -3.91
C ILE A 219 3.66 -9.27 -3.47
N ARG A 220 3.49 -10.20 -4.42
CA ARG A 220 3.55 -11.66 -4.22
C ARG A 220 4.99 -12.14 -3.97
N GLY A 221 5.78 -11.33 -3.27
CA GLY A 221 7.22 -11.48 -3.14
C GLY A 221 7.70 -12.24 -1.91
N LEU A 222 6.85 -12.96 -1.18
CA LEU A 222 7.28 -13.81 -0.05
C LEU A 222 6.55 -15.14 0.14
N HIS A 223 5.59 -15.52 -0.72
CA HIS A 223 5.02 -16.87 -0.68
C HIS A 223 4.87 -17.44 -2.10
N HIS A 224 5.54 -18.59 -2.29
CA HIS A 224 5.61 -19.45 -3.47
C HIS A 224 6.78 -19.20 -4.44
N THR A 225 7.92 -19.82 -4.12
CA THR A 225 8.74 -20.48 -5.13
C THR A 225 7.92 -21.61 -5.79
N PRO A 226 7.71 -21.61 -7.12
CA PRO A 226 7.42 -22.85 -7.82
C PRO A 226 8.71 -23.66 -7.84
N LEU A 227 8.67 -24.85 -7.23
CA LEU A 227 9.67 -25.86 -7.47
C LEU A 227 9.76 -26.09 -8.98
N ALA A 228 10.96 -26.01 -9.53
CA ALA A 228 11.24 -26.44 -10.88
C ALA A 228 10.99 -27.96 -10.95
N SER A 229 9.85 -28.35 -11.50
CA SER A 229 9.66 -29.64 -12.13
C SER A 229 9.08 -29.35 -13.50
N ASP A 230 9.91 -29.53 -14.52
CA ASP A 230 9.59 -30.28 -15.74
C ASP A 230 10.82 -30.17 -16.65
N VAL A 231 11.82 -30.99 -16.30
CA VAL A 231 12.68 -31.60 -17.30
C VAL A 231 11.82 -32.69 -17.92
N ASP A 232 11.49 -32.58 -19.20
CA ASP A 232 11.26 -33.78 -19.99
C ASP A 232 11.81 -33.59 -21.40
N LEU A 233 12.62 -34.59 -21.76
CA LEU A 233 13.08 -34.96 -23.10
C LEU A 233 11.91 -35.50 -23.94
#